data_AF-A0A849ZHK9-F1
#
_entry.id   AF-A0A849ZHK9-F1
#
_cell.length_a   1.000
_cell.length_b   1.000
_cell.length_c   1.000
_cell.angle_alpha   90.00
_cell.angle_beta   90.00
_cell.angle_gamma   90.00
#
_symmetry.space_group_name_H-M   'P 1'
#
loop_
_entity.id
_entity.type
_entity.pdbx_description
1 polymer ?
#
loop_
_entity_poly.entity_id
_entity_poly.type
_entity_poly.pdbx_seq_one_letter_code
_entity_poly.pdbx_strand_id
1 'polypeptide(L)' 'MDFSMPPRVEAATTKIRAFFESDVYPLERELLAKKSFKAILPELGAARAKVKKLGRWAPHLPEAWGGAGMSLTE' A
#
# COMPACT_ATOMS: atom_id res chain seq x y z
N MET A 1 18.51 23.78 -0.97
CA MET A 1 17.23 23.09 -0.75
C MET A 1 17.50 21.88 0.11
N ASP A 2 16.70 21.68 1.14
CA ASP A 2 16.76 20.49 1.98
C ASP A 2 15.77 19.45 1.44
N PHE A 3 16.27 18.25 1.16
CA PHE A 3 15.51 17.10 0.65
C PHE A 3 15.50 15.95 1.66
N SER A 4 15.89 16.20 2.90
CA SER A 4 15.81 15.22 3.96
C SER A 4 14.35 14.82 4.23
N MET A 5 14.13 13.53 4.48
CA MET A 5 12.79 13.02 4.78
C MET A 5 12.47 13.27 6.26
N PRO A 6 11.30 13.83 6.59
CA PRO A 6 10.86 13.92 7.97
C PRO A 6 10.72 12.50 8.58
N PRO A 7 11.01 12.31 9.89
CA PRO A 7 10.97 10.99 10.53
C PRO A 7 9.62 10.25 10.37
N ARG A 8 8.51 11.01 10.31
CA ARG A 8 7.17 10.46 10.08
C ARG A 8 7.05 9.79 8.70
N VAL A 9 7.61 10.42 7.67
CA VAL A 9 7.59 9.93 6.28
C VAL A 9 8.48 8.71 6.15
N GLU A 10 9.66 8.73 6.77
CA GLU A 10 10.56 7.57 6.80
C GLU A 10 9.91 6.35 7.47
N ALA A 11 9.25 6.55 8.61
CA ALA A 11 8.54 5.47 9.30
C ALA A 11 7.34 4.94 8.49
N ALA A 12 6.61 5.82 7.79
CA ALA A 12 5.50 5.42 6.93
C ALA A 12 5.99 4.63 5.71
N THR A 13 6.96 5.16 4.98
CA THR A 13 7.55 4.53 3.79
C THR A 13 8.20 3.19 4.11
N THR A 14 8.87 3.06 5.25
CA THR A 14 9.44 1.77 5.70
C THR A 14 8.36 0.70 5.87
N LYS A 15 7.24 1.05 6.52
CA LYS A 15 6.11 0.11 6.70
C LYS A 15 5.43 -0.24 5.39
N ILE A 16 5.31 0.74 4.48
CA ILE A 16 4.74 0.52 3.14
C ILE A 16 5.64 -0.44 2.35
N ARG A 17 6.96 -0.23 2.34
CA ARG A 17 7.92 -1.12 1.66
C ARG A 17 7.82 -2.55 2.16
N ALA A 18 7.82 -2.75 3.48
CA ALA A 18 7.68 -4.08 4.08
C ALA A 18 6.38 -4.78 3.65
N PHE A 19 5.27 -4.03 3.56
CA PHE A 19 4.00 -4.58 3.06
C PHE A 19 4.09 -4.98 1.58
N PHE A 20 4.73 -4.17 0.74
CA PHE A 20 4.89 -4.51 -0.68
C PHE A 20 5.73 -5.78 -0.88
N GLU A 21 6.84 -5.90 -0.15
CA GLU A 21 7.72 -7.06 -0.21
C GLU A 21 7.02 -8.37 0.21
N SER A 22 6.18 -8.30 1.24
CA SER A 22 5.52 -9.47 1.82
C SER A 22 4.18 -9.82 1.17
N ASP A 23 3.37 -8.84 0.78
CA ASP A 23 1.98 -9.06 0.35
C ASP A 23 1.72 -8.73 -1.13
N VAL A 24 2.53 -7.87 -1.77
CA VAL A 24 2.25 -7.38 -3.13
C VAL A 24 3.15 -8.05 -4.17
N TYR A 25 4.47 -7.99 -4.02
CA TYR A 25 5.41 -8.57 -5.00
C TYR A 25 5.21 -10.08 -5.23
N PRO A 26 4.86 -10.91 -4.23
CA PRO A 26 4.54 -12.31 -4.47
C PRO A 26 3.37 -12.53 -5.45
N LEU A 27 2.44 -11.58 -5.54
CA LEU A 27 1.30 -11.63 -6.47
C LEU A 27 1.75 -11.52 -7.93
N GLU A 28 2.90 -10.93 -8.22
CA GLU A 28 3.42 -10.86 -9.60
C GLU A 28 3.69 -12.26 -10.16
N ARG A 29 4.14 -13.20 -9.33
CA ARG A 29 4.35 -14.59 -9.72
C ARG A 29 3.03 -15.26 -10.09
N GLU A 30 1.98 -15.03 -9.30
CA GLU A 30 0.62 -15.52 -9.57
C GLU A 30 0.05 -14.91 -10.86
N LEU A 31 0.32 -13.63 -11.11
CA LEU A 31 -0.10 -12.95 -12.34
C LEU A 31 0.55 -13.59 -13.58
N LEU A 32 1.86 -13.83 -13.52
CA LEU A 32 2.61 -14.48 -14.59
C LEU A 32 2.16 -15.93 -14.81
N ALA A 33 1.88 -16.67 -13.73
CA ALA A 33 1.39 -18.04 -13.80
C ALA A 33 0.00 -18.13 -14.45
N LYS A 34 -0.92 -17.24 -14.06
CA LYS A 34 -2.33 -17.25 -14.53
C LYS A 34 -2.54 -16.56 -15.88
N LYS A 35 -1.54 -15.82 -16.39
CA LYS A 35 -1.55 -15.07 -17.66
C LYS A 35 -2.76 -14.14 -17.85
N SER A 36 -3.43 -13.76 -16.77
CA SER A 36 -4.64 -12.93 -16.80
C SER A 36 -4.76 -12.12 -15.52
N PHE A 37 -4.89 -10.80 -15.67
CA PHE A 37 -5.10 -9.90 -14.54
C PHE A 37 -6.43 -10.17 -13.82
N LYS A 38 -7.47 -10.60 -14.55
CA LYS A 38 -8.77 -10.91 -13.93
C LYS A 38 -8.67 -12.08 -12.96
N ALA A 39 -7.76 -13.02 -13.23
CA ALA A 39 -7.59 -14.23 -12.43
C ALA A 39 -6.92 -13.98 -11.07
N ILE A 40 -6.30 -12.81 -10.87
CA ILE A 40 -5.65 -12.42 -9.60
C ILE A 40 -6.45 -11.37 -8.81
N LEU A 41 -7.63 -10.97 -9.30
CA LEU A 41 -8.50 -10.03 -8.60
C LEU A 41 -8.86 -10.47 -7.16
N PRO A 42 -9.10 -11.76 -6.87
CA PRO A 42 -9.38 -12.20 -5.49
C PRO A 42 -8.22 -11.90 -4.52
N GLU A 43 -6.99 -12.20 -4.93
CA GLU A 43 -5.77 -12.02 -4.14
C GLU A 43 -5.44 -10.54 -3.96
N LEU A 44 -5.60 -9.75 -5.03
CA LEU A 44 -5.53 -8.29 -4.94
C LEU A 44 -6.59 -7.73 -3.99
N GLY A 45 -7.80 -8.28 -4.01
CA GLY A 45 -8.86 -7.93 -3.07
C GLY A 45 -8.46 -8.18 -1.62
N ALA A 46 -7.85 -9.34 -1.34
CA ALA A 46 -7.33 -9.68 -0.01
C ALA A 46 -6.21 -8.72 0.44
N ALA A 47 -5.26 -8.41 -0.43
CA ALA A 47 -4.19 -7.45 -0.15
C ALA A 47 -4.76 -6.05 0.16
N ARG A 48 -5.72 -5.57 -0.65
CA ARG A 48 -6.41 -4.29 -0.42
C ARG A 48 -7.17 -4.28 0.91
N ALA A 49 -7.83 -5.37 1.27
CA ALA A 49 -8.52 -5.50 2.55
C ALA A 49 -7.55 -5.42 3.74
N LYS A 50 -6.35 -6.02 3.64
CA LYS A 50 -5.29 -5.88 4.65
C LYS A 50 -4.86 -4.42 4.80
N VAL A 51 -4.58 -3.72 3.70
CA VAL A 51 -4.18 -2.30 3.74
C VAL A 51 -5.25 -1.42 4.39
N LYS A 52 -6.54 -1.68 4.08
CA LYS A 52 -7.67 -1.00 4.72
C LYS A 52 -7.71 -1.23 6.23
N LYS A 53 -7.54 -2.47 6.69
CA LYS A 53 -7.46 -2.79 8.13
C LYS A 53 -6.29 -2.12 8.84
N LEU A 54 -5.19 -1.88 8.12
CA LEU A 54 -4.02 -1.18 8.64
C LEU A 54 -4.17 0.35 8.69
N GLY A 55 -5.32 0.90 8.25
CA GLY A 55 -5.57 2.35 8.21
C GLY A 55 -4.68 3.10 7.22
N ARG A 56 -4.07 2.39 6.25
CA ARG A 56 -3.16 2.97 5.26
C ARG A 56 -3.73 3.01 3.86
N TRP A 57 -5.03 2.75 3.74
CA TRP A 57 -5.73 2.87 2.47
C TRP A 57 -5.94 4.34 2.13
N ALA A 58 -5.80 4.70 0.86
CA ALA A 58 -6.02 6.06 0.37
C ALA A 58 -5.36 7.13 1.27
N PRO A 59 -4.01 7.23 1.30
CA PRO A 59 -3.30 8.04 2.27
C PRO A 59 -3.71 9.53 2.26
N HIS A 60 -4.02 10.07 1.08
CA HIS A 60 -4.50 11.44 0.89
C HIS A 60 -5.92 11.70 1.39
N LEU A 61 -6.72 10.65 1.65
CA LEU A 61 -8.11 10.79 2.06
C LEU A 61 -8.18 11.04 3.57
N PRO A 62 -9.10 11.89 4.07
CA PRO A 62 -9.25 12.11 5.51
C PRO A 62 -9.63 10.84 6.27
N GLU A 63 -9.20 10.76 7.53
CA GLU A 63 -9.54 9.65 8.44
C GLU A 63 -11.05 9.47 8.62
N ALA A 64 -11.83 10.56 8.60
CA ALA A 64 -13.29 10.54 8.66
C ALA A 64 -13.95 9.72 7.53
N TRP A 65 -13.23 9.48 6.44
CA TRP A 65 -13.67 8.70 5.28
C TRP A 65 -12.90 7.38 5.15
N GLY A 66 -12.12 7.00 6.17
CA GLY A 66 -11.33 5.77 6.23
C GLY A 66 -9.98 5.84 5.51
N GLY A 67 -9.47 7.05 5.27
CA GLY A 67 -8.10 7.27 4.77
C GLY A 67 -7.07 7.49 5.89
N ALA A 68 -5.83 7.84 5.52
CA ALA A 68 -4.74 8.10 6.48
C ALA A 68 -4.46 9.60 6.75
N GLY A 69 -5.18 10.52 6.09
CA GLY A 69 -5.08 11.96 6.30
C GLY A 69 -3.71 12.59 6.03
N MET A 70 -2.90 11.97 5.18
CA MET A 70 -1.55 12.42 4.84
C MET A 70 -1.59 13.57 3.83
N SER A 71 -0.66 14.53 3.98
CA SER A 71 -0.44 15.57 2.97
C SER A 71 0.28 15.02 1.74
N LEU A 72 0.40 15.81 0.67
CA LEU A 72 1.01 15.37 -0.60
C LEU A 72 2.48 14.92 -0.45
N THR A 73 3.21 15.50 0.51
CA THR A 73 4.63 15.22 0.75
C THR A 73 4.87 14.22 1.87
N GLU A 74 3.81 13.65 2.45
CA GLU A 74 3.85 12.62 3.49
C GLU A 74 3.41 11.25 2.96
#